data_AF-A0A561WRR7-F1
#
_entry.id   AF-A0A561WRR7-F1
#
_cell.length_a   1.000
_cell.length_b   1.000
_cell.length_c   1.000
_cell.angle_alpha   90.00
_cell.angle_beta   90.00
_cell.angle_gamma   90.00
#
_symmetry.space_group_name_H-M   'P 1'
#
loop_
_entity.id
_entity.type
_entity.pdbx_description
1 polymer ?
#
loop_
_entity_poly.entity_id
_entity_poly.type
_entity_poly.pdbx_seq_one_letter_code
_entity_poly.pdbx_strand_id
1 'polypeptide(L)'
;MLAIEGWKPEWHHDAEALAATHRHMFVRLIGRRLRSSWLLWDVAQRGWFADGPVILDFGTSRVEISHRKFDECAITWDQIDMSVPIDMYEHFDWRADPHAALRRARGCRLRAVNIIERTTSADWRPRVLHAVEFLFDEARLAVYNAMDENGLTDVPEGDLPAAHWRRVHIA
;
A
#
# COMPACT_ATOMS: atom_id res chain seq x y z
N MET A 1 8.15 15.39 -0.60
CA MET A 1 7.16 14.68 -1.43
C MET A 1 7.74 14.57 -2.82
N LEU A 2 7.85 13.35 -3.37
CA LEU A 2 8.28 13.21 -4.75
C LEU A 2 7.26 13.86 -5.69
N ALA A 3 7.76 14.64 -6.63
CA ALA A 3 6.97 15.10 -7.76
C ALA A 3 6.94 13.99 -8.81
N ILE A 4 6.01 13.05 -8.67
CA ILE A 4 5.66 12.10 -9.72
C ILE A 4 4.58 12.77 -10.59
N GLU A 5 4.82 12.87 -11.89
CA GLU A 5 3.90 13.53 -12.80
C GLU A 5 2.50 12.88 -12.75
N GLY A 6 1.46 13.71 -12.70
CA GLY A 6 0.07 13.25 -12.66
C GLY A 6 -0.41 12.67 -11.32
N TRP A 7 0.50 12.27 -10.44
CA TRP A 7 0.18 11.67 -9.14
C TRP A 7 -0.30 12.70 -8.13
N LYS A 8 -1.55 12.56 -7.67
CA LYS A 8 -2.24 13.50 -6.78
C LYS A 8 -2.89 12.74 -5.62
N PRO A 9 -2.08 12.29 -4.63
CA PRO A 9 -2.59 11.57 -3.48
C PRO A 9 -3.43 12.46 -2.56
N GLU A 10 -4.65 12.01 -2.25
CA GLU A 10 -5.45 12.54 -1.14
C GLU A 10 -5.13 11.75 0.13
N TRP A 11 -4.81 12.46 1.21
CA TRP A 11 -4.29 11.86 2.44
C TRP A 11 -5.38 11.72 3.48
N HIS A 12 -5.64 10.48 3.87
CA HIS A 12 -6.60 10.14 4.91
C HIS A 12 -5.88 9.77 6.22
N HIS A 13 -6.56 9.99 7.33
CA HIS A 13 -6.14 9.61 8.69
C HIS A 13 -7.20 8.76 9.42
N ASP A 14 -8.33 8.47 8.75
CA ASP A 14 -9.44 7.69 9.27
C ASP A 14 -9.69 6.46 8.40
N ALA A 15 -9.77 5.28 9.01
CA ALA A 15 -9.89 4.02 8.28
C ALA A 15 -11.25 3.81 7.65
N GLU A 16 -12.32 4.28 8.29
CA GLU A 16 -13.68 4.12 7.76
C GLU A 16 -13.87 5.02 6.54
N ALA A 17 -13.41 6.26 6.61
CA ALA A 17 -13.41 7.20 5.49
C ALA A 17 -12.57 6.66 4.33
N LEU A 18 -11.32 6.25 4.57
CA LEU A 18 -10.45 5.67 3.54
C LEU A 18 -11.09 4.42 2.90
N ALA A 19 -11.62 3.51 3.73
CA ALA A 19 -12.32 2.32 3.26
C ALA A 19 -13.56 2.68 2.41
N ALA A 20 -14.38 3.61 2.87
CA ALA A 20 -15.59 4.03 2.18
C ALA A 20 -15.29 4.66 0.82
N THR A 21 -14.30 5.56 0.75
CA THR A 21 -13.87 6.24 -0.48
C THR A 21 -13.47 5.24 -1.56
N HIS A 22 -12.69 4.22 -1.21
CA HIS A 22 -12.11 3.29 -2.19
C HIS A 22 -12.86 1.96 -2.35
N ARG A 23 -13.90 1.70 -1.55
CA ARG A 23 -14.65 0.43 -1.54
C ARG A 23 -15.07 -0.02 -2.93
N HIS A 24 -15.68 0.86 -3.70
CA HIS A 24 -16.20 0.52 -5.02
C HIS A 24 -15.11 0.05 -6.00
N MET A 25 -13.89 0.59 -5.91
CA MET A 25 -12.76 0.15 -6.73
C MET A 25 -12.22 -1.19 -6.26
N PHE A 26 -12.05 -1.39 -4.95
CA PHE A 26 -11.56 -2.66 -4.42
C PHE A 26 -12.53 -3.82 -4.66
N VAL A 27 -13.85 -3.61 -4.60
CA VAL A 27 -14.85 -4.63 -4.96
C VAL A 27 -14.64 -5.14 -6.39
N ARG A 28 -14.22 -4.27 -7.34
CA ARG A 28 -13.92 -4.68 -8.73
C ARG A 28 -12.65 -5.53 -8.85
N LEU A 29 -11.75 -5.45 -7.88
CA LEU A 29 -10.53 -6.24 -7.82
C LEU A 29 -10.72 -7.62 -7.17
N ILE A 30 -11.78 -7.83 -6.40
CA ILE A 30 -12.03 -9.13 -5.77
C ILE A 30 -12.15 -10.24 -6.84
N GLY A 31 -11.45 -11.34 -6.61
CA GLY A 31 -11.32 -12.46 -7.54
C GLY A 31 -10.29 -12.25 -8.67
N ARG A 32 -9.74 -11.04 -8.84
CA ARG A 32 -8.64 -10.78 -9.79
C ARG A 32 -7.31 -11.22 -9.20
N ARG A 33 -6.36 -11.54 -10.09
CA ARG A 33 -4.99 -11.91 -9.69
C ARG A 33 -4.10 -10.69 -9.67
N LEU A 34 -3.19 -10.61 -8.70
CA LEU A 34 -2.07 -9.68 -8.77
C LEU A 34 -1.16 -10.14 -9.92
N ARG A 35 -1.01 -9.32 -10.96
CA ARG A 35 -0.18 -9.65 -12.13
C ARG A 35 1.29 -9.31 -11.91
N SER A 36 1.50 -8.11 -11.39
CA SER A 36 2.81 -7.55 -11.10
C SER A 36 2.70 -6.49 -10.03
N SER A 37 3.82 -6.10 -9.47
CA SER A 37 3.94 -4.98 -8.56
C SER A 37 5.20 -4.20 -8.89
N TRP A 38 5.22 -2.93 -8.55
CA TRP A 38 6.33 -2.04 -8.84
C TRP A 38 6.66 -1.19 -7.62
N LEU A 39 7.94 -1.07 -7.34
CA LEU A 39 8.48 -0.17 -6.32
C LEU A 39 9.44 0.80 -6.98
N LEU A 40 9.50 2.00 -6.43
CA LEU A 40 10.51 2.96 -6.81
C LEU A 40 11.88 2.54 -6.26
N TRP A 41 12.88 2.49 -7.13
CA TRP A 41 14.21 2.00 -6.80
C TRP A 41 15.22 3.13 -6.86
N ASP A 42 15.94 3.36 -5.77
CA ASP A 42 17.11 4.24 -5.75
C ASP A 42 18.30 3.46 -6.34
N VAL A 43 18.69 3.82 -7.56
CA VAL A 43 19.81 3.21 -8.28
C VAL A 43 21.13 3.50 -7.59
N ALA A 44 21.29 4.70 -7.01
CA ALA A 44 22.52 5.11 -6.32
C ALA A 44 22.69 4.34 -5.00
N GLN A 45 21.62 4.19 -4.22
CA GLN A 45 21.62 3.42 -2.96
C GLN A 45 21.40 1.92 -3.16
N ARG A 46 21.10 1.50 -4.40
CA ARG A 46 20.83 0.10 -4.77
C ARG A 46 19.74 -0.51 -3.89
N GLY A 47 18.68 0.24 -3.62
CA GLY A 47 17.66 -0.11 -2.65
C GLY A 47 16.27 0.36 -3.03
N TRP A 48 15.27 -0.19 -2.35
CA TRP A 48 13.91 0.30 -2.44
C TRP A 48 13.85 1.69 -1.78
N PHE A 49 13.34 2.66 -2.52
CA PHE A 49 13.05 3.99 -2.01
C PHE A 49 11.62 3.99 -1.41
N ALA A 50 11.54 3.79 -0.10
CA ALA A 50 10.30 3.50 0.62
C ALA A 50 9.31 4.68 0.75
N ASP A 51 9.80 5.91 0.57
CA ASP A 51 9.00 7.13 0.41
C ASP A 51 8.16 7.15 -0.88
N GLY A 52 8.53 6.33 -1.87
CA GLY A 52 7.78 6.16 -3.11
C GLY A 52 6.55 5.27 -2.93
N PRO A 53 5.50 5.43 -3.74
CA PRO A 53 4.30 4.62 -3.63
C PRO A 53 4.56 3.16 -4.00
N VAL A 54 3.85 2.26 -3.33
CA VAL A 54 3.76 0.84 -3.69
C VAL A 54 2.67 0.67 -4.74
N ILE A 55 3.01 0.11 -5.90
CA ILE A 55 2.08 -0.10 -7.00
C ILE A 55 1.76 -1.59 -7.13
N LEU A 56 0.47 -1.93 -7.10
CA LEU A 56 -0.03 -3.29 -7.31
C LEU A 56 -0.92 -3.33 -8.56
N ASP A 57 -0.52 -4.11 -9.56
CA ASP A 57 -1.21 -4.21 -10.85
C ASP A 57 -2.07 -5.48 -10.94
N PHE A 58 -3.38 -5.29 -11.09
CA PHE A 58 -4.36 -6.37 -11.27
C PHE A 58 -4.76 -6.58 -12.74
N GLY A 59 -4.12 -5.86 -13.67
CA GLY A 59 -4.33 -5.87 -15.10
C GLY A 59 -5.51 -5.02 -15.58
N THR A 60 -6.56 -4.89 -14.78
CA THR A 60 -7.69 -3.99 -15.09
C THR A 60 -7.54 -2.60 -14.49
N SER A 61 -6.80 -2.51 -13.38
CA SER A 61 -6.45 -1.29 -12.66
C SER A 61 -5.20 -1.54 -11.83
N ARG A 62 -4.46 -0.46 -11.59
CA ARG A 62 -3.33 -0.39 -10.68
C ARG A 62 -3.75 0.40 -9.45
N VAL A 63 -3.52 -0.18 -8.27
CA VAL A 63 -3.67 0.52 -7.01
C VAL A 63 -2.29 1.00 -6.55
N GLU A 64 -2.22 2.23 -6.10
CA GLU A 64 -1.01 2.94 -5.70
C GLU A 64 -1.19 3.37 -4.25
N ILE A 65 -0.31 2.92 -3.35
CA ILE A 65 -0.46 3.12 -1.91
C ILE A 65 0.76 3.85 -1.40
N SER A 66 0.54 4.90 -0.63
CA SER A 66 1.61 5.59 0.07
C SER A 66 1.20 5.91 1.48
N HIS A 67 2.11 5.66 2.42
CA HIS A 67 2.04 6.20 3.76
C HIS A 67 2.90 7.46 3.83
N ARG A 68 2.55 8.35 4.75
CA ARG A 68 3.42 9.43 5.21
C ARG A 68 3.05 9.83 6.62
N LYS A 69 3.95 10.53 7.30
CA LYS A 69 3.78 10.88 8.73
C LYS A 69 3.38 9.63 9.54
N PHE A 70 2.81 9.82 10.71
CA PHE A 70 2.64 8.75 11.69
C PHE A 70 1.53 7.70 11.40
N ASP A 71 0.75 7.77 10.33
CA ASP A 71 -0.44 8.60 10.34
C ASP A 71 -1.31 8.53 9.09
N GLU A 72 -0.76 9.02 8.00
CA GLU A 72 -1.55 9.31 6.82
C GLU A 72 -1.35 8.20 5.80
N CYS A 73 -2.43 7.84 5.13
CA CYS A 73 -2.41 6.89 4.02
C CYS A 73 -3.17 7.50 2.83
N ALA A 74 -2.60 7.34 1.65
CA ALA A 74 -3.24 7.68 0.39
C ALA A 74 -3.35 6.43 -0.48
N ILE A 75 -4.50 6.29 -1.14
CA ILE A 75 -4.74 5.27 -2.16
C ILE A 75 -5.14 5.99 -3.45
N THR A 76 -4.34 5.83 -4.49
CA THR A 76 -4.65 6.33 -5.84
C THR A 76 -4.81 5.17 -6.81
N TRP A 77 -5.36 5.47 -7.99
CA TRP A 77 -5.76 4.49 -8.98
C TRP A 77 -5.33 4.96 -10.36
N ASP A 78 -4.46 4.18 -11.01
CA ASP A 78 -4.02 4.39 -12.38
C ASP A 78 -3.47 5.80 -12.70
N GLN A 79 -2.94 6.53 -11.71
CA GLN A 79 -2.41 7.89 -11.89
C GLN A 79 -0.95 7.92 -12.30
N ILE A 80 -0.16 6.92 -11.88
CA ILE A 80 1.28 6.89 -12.11
C ILE A 80 1.57 6.23 -13.46
N ASP A 81 2.13 7.00 -14.38
CA ASP A 81 2.72 6.47 -15.60
C ASP A 81 4.18 6.08 -15.34
N MET A 82 4.43 4.78 -15.20
CA MET A 82 5.78 4.26 -14.95
C MET A 82 6.70 4.31 -16.18
N SER A 83 6.17 4.69 -17.36
CA SER A 83 6.99 4.92 -18.56
C SER A 83 7.60 6.32 -18.58
N VAL A 84 7.08 7.24 -17.76
CA VAL A 84 7.63 8.58 -17.59
C VAL A 84 8.79 8.52 -16.59
N PRO A 85 9.99 8.98 -16.97
CA PRO A 85 11.12 9.08 -16.06
C PRO A 85 10.80 9.96 -14.85
N ILE A 86 11.33 9.58 -13.68
CA ILE A 86 11.25 10.43 -12.50
C ILE A 86 12.47 11.36 -12.52
N ASP A 87 12.28 12.57 -13.04
CA ASP A 87 13.33 13.58 -13.26
C ASP A 87 13.97 14.14 -11.97
N MET A 88 13.48 13.74 -10.80
CA MET A 88 14.11 14.08 -9.53
C MET A 88 15.42 13.29 -9.37
N TYR A 89 16.54 13.94 -9.73
CA TYR A 89 17.92 13.51 -9.48
C TYR A 89 18.48 12.36 -10.34
N GLU A 90 17.86 11.99 -11.48
CA GLU A 90 18.38 10.98 -12.44
C GLU A 90 18.77 9.61 -11.84
N HIS A 91 18.26 9.27 -10.66
CA HIS A 91 18.69 8.07 -9.90
C HIS A 91 17.55 7.13 -9.54
N PHE A 92 16.32 7.41 -9.98
CA PHE A 92 15.18 6.57 -9.68
C PHE A 92 14.71 5.78 -10.90
N ASP A 93 14.40 4.51 -10.68
CA ASP A 93 13.83 3.62 -11.69
C ASP A 93 12.69 2.78 -11.09
N TRP A 94 11.75 2.33 -11.93
CA TRP A 94 10.67 1.45 -11.50
C TRP A 94 11.12 0.00 -11.58
N ARG A 95 11.10 -0.68 -10.43
CA ARG A 95 11.52 -2.08 -10.35
C ARG A 95 10.34 -3.00 -10.09
N ALA A 96 10.19 -4.00 -10.96
CA ALA A 96 9.14 -5.02 -10.83
C ALA A 96 9.47 -6.05 -9.74
N ASP A 97 8.50 -6.32 -8.87
CA ASP A 97 8.50 -7.37 -7.84
C ASP A 97 9.81 -7.53 -7.01
N PRO A 98 10.48 -6.45 -6.55
CA PRO A 98 11.77 -6.56 -5.87
C PRO A 98 11.66 -7.17 -4.47
N HIS A 99 10.48 -7.11 -3.84
CA HIS A 99 10.25 -7.59 -2.48
C HIS A 99 9.68 -9.01 -2.42
N ALA A 100 10.08 -9.80 -1.42
CA ALA A 100 9.65 -11.21 -1.29
C ALA A 100 8.13 -11.36 -1.07
N ALA A 101 7.53 -10.50 -0.23
CA ALA A 101 6.08 -10.48 0.00
C ALA A 101 5.28 -10.23 -1.31
N LEU A 102 5.78 -9.34 -2.17
CA LEU A 102 5.18 -9.06 -3.47
C LEU A 102 5.23 -10.28 -4.40
N ARG A 103 6.40 -10.93 -4.47
CA ARG A 103 6.57 -12.18 -5.25
C ARG A 103 5.67 -13.30 -4.77
N ARG A 104 5.42 -13.41 -3.47
CA ARG A 104 4.50 -14.40 -2.90
C ARG A 104 3.04 -14.14 -3.26
N ALA A 105 2.62 -12.88 -3.28
CA ALA A 105 1.26 -12.51 -3.65
C ALA A 105 0.99 -12.58 -5.17
N ARG A 106 2.03 -12.46 -5.99
CA ARG A 106 1.91 -12.46 -7.46
C ARG A 106 1.27 -13.77 -7.96
N GLY A 107 0.27 -13.63 -8.82
CA GLY A 107 -0.50 -14.74 -9.40
C GLY A 107 -1.64 -15.24 -8.52
N CYS A 108 -1.65 -14.93 -7.22
CA CYS A 108 -2.74 -15.28 -6.31
C CYS A 108 -3.96 -14.38 -6.55
N ARG A 109 -5.17 -14.92 -6.33
CA ARG A 109 -6.41 -14.15 -6.47
C ARG A 109 -6.72 -13.40 -5.19
N LEU A 110 -7.12 -12.13 -5.32
CA LEU A 110 -7.53 -11.29 -4.21
C LEU A 110 -8.88 -11.75 -3.67
N ARG A 111 -8.98 -11.86 -2.34
CA ARG A 111 -10.15 -12.36 -1.62
C ARG A 111 -10.75 -11.33 -0.70
N ALA A 112 -9.91 -10.51 -0.08
CA ALA A 112 -10.37 -9.39 0.70
C ALA A 112 -9.32 -8.29 0.76
N VAL A 113 -9.76 -7.07 1.05
CA VAL A 113 -8.93 -5.91 1.36
C VAL A 113 -9.42 -5.30 2.66
N ASN A 114 -8.49 -4.95 3.53
CA ASN A 114 -8.79 -4.31 4.81
C ASN A 114 -7.87 -3.12 5.06
N ILE A 115 -8.36 -2.13 5.81
CA ILE A 115 -7.52 -1.15 6.49
C ILE A 115 -7.25 -1.65 7.90
N ILE A 116 -5.99 -1.56 8.33
CA ILE A 116 -5.56 -1.94 9.66
C ILE A 116 -5.25 -0.67 10.44
N GLU A 117 -5.89 -0.53 11.60
CA GLU A 117 -5.63 0.53 12.56
C GLU A 117 -4.92 -0.02 13.78
N ARG A 118 -3.97 0.75 14.30
CA ARG A 118 -3.41 0.54 15.63
C ARG A 118 -4.21 1.36 16.66
N THR A 119 -4.73 0.69 17.67
CA THR A 119 -5.29 1.34 18.86
C THR A 119 -4.15 1.82 19.75
N THR A 120 -4.18 3.08 20.15
CA THR A 120 -3.20 3.69 21.05
C THR A 120 -3.84 4.11 22.37
N SER A 121 -3.01 4.34 23.39
CA SER A 121 -3.45 4.91 24.67
C SER A 121 -3.54 6.44 24.66
N ALA A 122 -3.33 7.09 23.51
CA ALA A 122 -3.36 8.55 23.41
C ALA A 122 -4.79 9.02 23.10
N ASP A 123 -5.38 9.80 24.00
CA ASP A 123 -6.77 10.28 23.87
C ASP A 123 -7.02 11.12 22.61
N TRP A 124 -6.02 11.91 22.20
CA TRP A 124 -6.11 12.78 21.01
C TRP A 124 -5.99 12.00 19.69
N ARG A 125 -5.51 10.75 19.74
CA ARG A 125 -5.36 9.89 18.57
C ARG A 125 -5.47 8.41 18.95
N PRO A 126 -6.67 7.97 19.33
CA PRO A 126 -6.89 6.62 19.85
C PRO A 126 -6.72 5.54 18.78
N ARG A 127 -6.79 5.93 17.50
CA ARG A 127 -6.61 5.05 16.33
C ARG A 127 -5.63 5.70 15.35
N VAL A 128 -4.78 4.88 14.76
CA VAL A 128 -3.73 5.29 13.83
C VAL A 128 -3.81 4.37 12.62
N LEU A 129 -3.90 4.94 11.43
CA LEU A 129 -3.81 4.15 10.20
C LEU A 129 -2.44 3.49 10.12
N HIS A 130 -2.44 2.16 10.10
CA HIS A 130 -1.20 1.39 10.08
C HIS A 130 -0.95 0.74 8.74
N ALA A 131 -1.95 0.10 8.12
CA ALA A 131 -1.70 -0.65 6.90
C ALA A 131 -2.93 -0.77 5.99
N VAL A 132 -2.65 -1.01 4.71
CA VAL A 132 -3.61 -1.58 3.75
C VAL A 132 -3.24 -3.05 3.55
N GLU A 133 -4.13 -3.94 3.97
CA GLU A 133 -3.96 -5.39 3.91
C GLU A 133 -4.73 -5.98 2.72
N PHE A 134 -4.06 -6.83 1.97
CA PHE A 134 -4.57 -7.63 0.87
C PHE A 134 -4.49 -9.11 1.25
N LEU A 135 -5.64 -9.76 1.31
CA LEU A 135 -5.75 -11.19 1.53
C LEU A 135 -5.98 -11.87 0.19
N PHE A 136 -5.03 -12.72 -0.22
CA PHE A 136 -5.13 -13.55 -1.41
C PHE A 136 -5.40 -15.01 -1.03
N ASP A 137 -5.76 -15.85 -2.00
CA ASP A 137 -6.03 -17.29 -1.79
C ASP A 137 -4.90 -18.01 -1.01
N GLU A 138 -3.64 -17.72 -1.33
CA GLU A 138 -2.46 -18.43 -0.81
C GLU A 138 -1.40 -17.47 -0.22
N ALA A 139 -1.73 -16.18 -0.11
CA ALA A 139 -0.77 -15.17 0.31
C ALA A 139 -1.46 -14.03 1.07
N ARG A 140 -0.70 -13.37 1.94
CA ARG A 140 -1.04 -12.09 2.54
C ARG A 140 -0.02 -11.06 2.07
N LEU A 141 -0.47 -9.84 1.85
CA LEU A 141 0.38 -8.69 1.64
C LEU A 141 -0.18 -7.52 2.43
N ALA A 142 0.65 -6.85 3.22
CA ALA A 142 0.31 -5.57 3.82
C ALA A 142 1.33 -4.52 3.41
N VAL A 143 0.82 -3.38 2.94
CA VAL A 143 1.59 -2.14 2.82
C VAL A 143 1.32 -1.35 4.10
N TYR A 144 2.35 -1.18 4.94
CA TYR A 144 2.19 -0.58 6.26
C TYR A 144 3.02 0.69 6.42
N ASN A 145 2.66 1.52 7.38
CA ASN A 145 3.43 2.69 7.78
C ASN A 145 4.66 2.24 8.58
N ALA A 146 5.84 2.38 7.98
CA ALA A 146 7.13 1.99 8.54
C ALA A 146 7.86 3.20 9.15
N MET A 147 7.15 3.99 9.96
CA MET A 147 7.59 5.29 10.48
C MET A 147 7.72 6.32 9.37
N ASP A 148 6.60 6.80 8.84
CA ASP A 148 6.48 7.81 7.78
C ASP A 148 6.88 7.42 6.36
N GLU A 149 7.41 6.20 6.18
CA GLU A 149 7.64 5.57 4.89
C GLU A 149 6.74 4.33 4.67
N ASN A 150 6.77 3.73 3.48
CA ASN A 150 6.11 2.46 3.22
C ASN A 150 6.94 1.27 3.70
N GLY A 151 6.27 0.29 4.31
CA GLY A 151 6.79 -1.04 4.59
C GLY A 151 5.99 -2.13 3.90
N LEU A 152 6.59 -3.31 3.71
CA LEU A 152 5.93 -4.47 3.12
C LEU A 152 6.11 -5.70 4.01
N THR A 153 5.02 -6.42 4.26
CA THR A 153 5.08 -7.69 5.01
C THR A 153 4.04 -8.69 4.50
N ASP A 154 4.38 -9.97 4.56
CA ASP A 154 3.49 -11.10 4.37
C ASP A 154 3.20 -11.84 5.70
N VAL A 155 3.81 -11.40 6.81
CA VAL A 155 3.60 -11.99 8.13
C VAL A 155 2.16 -11.72 8.56
N PRO A 156 1.37 -12.75 8.93
CA PRO A 156 0.03 -12.56 9.44
C PRO A 156 0.03 -11.75 10.74
N GLU A 157 -0.96 -10.89 10.91
CA GLU A 157 -1.15 -10.12 12.15
C GLU A 157 -1.64 -10.98 13.32
N GLY A 158 -1.75 -12.30 13.16
CA GLY A 158 -2.10 -13.22 14.26
C GLY A 158 -1.16 -13.13 15.46
N ASP A 159 0.04 -12.58 15.27
CA ASP A 159 1.03 -12.33 16.31
C ASP A 159 0.90 -10.94 16.96
N LEU A 160 -0.06 -10.12 16.51
CA LEU A 160 -0.30 -8.79 17.06
C LEU A 160 -1.41 -8.85 18.12
N PRO A 161 -1.19 -8.32 19.35
CA PRO A 161 -2.17 -8.47 20.42
C PRO A 161 -3.48 -7.77 20.05
N ALA A 162 -4.58 -8.53 19.95
CA ALA A 162 -5.88 -8.04 19.45
C ALA A 162 -6.41 -6.78 20.16
N ALA A 163 -6.00 -6.52 21.40
CA ALA A 163 -6.32 -5.28 22.13
C ALA A 163 -5.80 -4.00 21.45
N HIS A 164 -4.79 -4.12 20.58
CA HIS A 164 -4.10 -3.00 19.95
C HIS A 164 -4.42 -2.82 18.48
N TRP A 165 -5.27 -3.65 17.88
CA TRP A 165 -5.46 -3.66 16.43
C TRP A 165 -6.92 -3.78 16.04
N ARG A 166 -7.33 -2.99 15.05
CA ARG A 166 -8.66 -3.04 14.45
C ARG A 166 -8.52 -3.23 12.95
N ARG A 167 -9.31 -4.16 12.41
CA ARG A 167 -9.44 -4.40 10.98
C ARG A 167 -10.75 -3.80 10.48
N VAL A 168 -10.67 -2.84 9.57
CA VAL A 168 -11.81 -2.24 8.88
C VAL A 168 -11.88 -2.84 7.47
N HIS A 169 -12.92 -3.63 7.23
CA HIS A 169 -13.09 -4.32 5.96
C HIS A 169 -13.51 -3.37 4.83
N ILE A 170 -12.85 -3.47 3.68
CA ILE A 170 -13.21 -2.73 2.47
C ILE A 170 -14.08 -3.59 1.54
N ALA A 171 -13.54 -4.71 1.06
CA ALA A 171 -14.09 -5.56 0.01
C ALA A 171 -13.57 -6.99 0.13
#